data_AF-A0AAU9W247-F1
#
_entry.id   AF-A0AAU9W247-F1
#
_cell.length_a   1.000
_cell.length_b   1.000
_cell.length_c   1.000
_cell.angle_alpha   90.00
_cell.angle_beta   90.00
_cell.angle_gamma   90.00
#
_symmetry.space_group_name_H-M   'P 1'
#
loop_
_entity.id
_entity.type
_entity.pdbx_description
1 polymer ?
#
loop_
_entity_poly.entity_id
_entity_poly.type
_entity_poly.pdbx_seq_one_letter_code
_entity_poly.pdbx_strand_id
1 'polypeptide(L)'
;MRDLSSKIGIDVQPVYTSKKLEQDLKLKEIKPRIVNQHSVVYCFKCDLCDSNYVGYTTRHLFQRIADHRYSAIGRHLRDAHGNIDLLNESQFRMLKKCGTKWDCLVYEMLYIRTIRPNLNTQSDSIRAKLFV
;
A
#
# COMPACT_ATOMS: atom_id res chain seq x y z
N MET A 1 29.52 -26.30 -0.69
CA MET A 1 30.38 -27.15 0.17
C MET A 1 31.47 -27.87 -0.60
N ARG A 2 31.23 -28.41 -1.80
CA ARG A 2 32.32 -28.92 -2.67
C ARG A 2 33.43 -27.88 -2.89
N ASP A 3 33.05 -26.62 -3.09
CA ASP A 3 34.02 -25.51 -3.20
C ASP A 3 34.82 -25.26 -1.92
N LEU A 4 34.23 -25.51 -0.75
CA LEU A 4 34.90 -25.33 0.54
C LEU A 4 35.87 -26.49 0.80
N SER A 5 35.44 -27.73 0.57
CA SER A 5 36.28 -28.92 0.66
C SER A 5 37.51 -28.82 -0.27
N SER A 6 37.33 -28.30 -1.49
CA SER A 6 38.43 -28.10 -2.45
C SER A 6 39.47 -27.06 -2.02
N LYS A 7 39.07 -26.05 -1.22
CA LYS A 7 39.96 -24.99 -0.76
C LYS A 7 40.78 -25.37 0.47
N ILE A 8 40.25 -26.26 1.31
CA ILE A 8 40.86 -26.62 2.59
C ILE A 8 41.55 -28.00 2.51
N GLY A 9 41.33 -28.75 1.42
CA GLY A 9 41.96 -30.07 1.22
C GLY A 9 41.42 -31.16 2.13
N ILE A 10 40.28 -30.93 2.77
CA ILE A 10 39.62 -31.85 3.70
C ILE A 10 38.24 -32.19 3.13
N ASP A 11 37.88 -33.48 3.13
CA ASP A 11 36.54 -33.90 2.71
C ASP A 11 35.51 -33.55 3.79
N VAL A 12 34.80 -32.44 3.57
CA VAL A 12 33.72 -31.99 4.45
C VAL A 12 32.37 -32.42 3.86
N GLN A 13 31.65 -33.27 4.58
CA GLN A 13 30.29 -33.67 4.23
C GLN A 13 29.25 -33.08 5.21
N PRO A 14 28.08 -32.65 4.70
CA PRO A 14 27.01 -32.18 5.58
C PRO A 14 26.42 -33.36 6.34
N VAL A 15 26.40 -33.27 7.66
CA VAL A 15 25.65 -34.22 8.52
C VAL A 15 24.15 -33.93 8.48
N TYR A 16 23.76 -32.70 8.13
CA TYR A 16 22.36 -32.30 7.99
C TYR A 16 22.23 -31.25 6.89
N THR A 17 21.26 -31.44 5.98
CA THR A 17 20.87 -30.42 5.00
C THR A 17 19.41 -30.07 5.20
N SER A 18 19.13 -28.83 5.58
CA SER A 18 17.76 -28.34 5.62
C SER A 18 17.23 -28.17 4.19
N LYS A 19 15.95 -28.49 3.99
CA LYS A 19 15.25 -28.14 2.75
C LYS A 19 15.09 -26.63 2.70
N LYS A 20 15.19 -26.05 1.50
CA LYS A 20 14.89 -24.62 1.35
C LYS A 20 13.41 -24.41 1.61
N LEU A 21 13.06 -23.48 2.48
CA LEU A 21 11.68 -23.15 2.83
C LEU A 21 10.79 -22.88 1.60
N GLU A 22 11.37 -22.34 0.51
CA GLU A 22 10.70 -22.15 -0.78
C GLU A 22 10.17 -23.45 -1.42
N GLN A 23 10.81 -24.59 -1.16
CA GLN A 23 10.39 -25.90 -1.67
C GLN A 23 9.11 -26.39 -0.98
N ASP A 24 8.90 -25.99 0.27
CA ASP A 24 7.74 -26.35 1.09
C ASP A 24 6.61 -25.31 0.95
N LEU A 25 6.93 -24.06 0.59
CA LEU A 25 5.98 -22.95 0.41
C LEU A 25 5.46 -22.79 -1.03
N LYS A 26 5.44 -23.86 -1.85
CA LYS A 26 5.04 -23.80 -3.28
C LYS A 26 3.57 -23.44 -3.54
N LEU A 27 2.81 -23.00 -2.54
CA LEU A 27 1.53 -22.33 -2.77
C LEU A 27 1.79 -20.87 -3.17
N LYS A 28 2.12 -20.66 -4.45
CA LYS A 28 1.97 -19.33 -5.06
C LYS A 28 0.49 -19.09 -5.28
N GLU A 29 -0.20 -18.65 -4.24
CA GLU A 29 -1.53 -18.06 -4.41
C GLU A 29 -1.43 -16.94 -5.45
N ILE A 30 -2.39 -16.90 -6.39
CA ILE A 30 -2.55 -15.77 -7.29
C ILE A 30 -3.01 -14.60 -6.42
N LYS A 31 -2.04 -13.85 -5.89
CA LYS A 31 -2.32 -12.66 -5.11
C LYS A 31 -3.07 -11.67 -6.01
N PRO A 32 -4.27 -11.17 -5.62
CA PRO A 32 -4.93 -10.09 -6.34
C PRO A 32 -3.93 -8.96 -6.57
N ARG A 33 -3.99 -8.28 -7.73
CA ARG A 33 -3.02 -7.21 -8.08
C ARG A 33 -2.93 -6.11 -7.03
N ILE A 34 -3.94 -5.96 -6.15
CA ILE A 34 -4.01 -5.06 -5.00
C ILE A 34 -3.15 -5.50 -3.79
N VAL A 35 -2.97 -6.80 -3.58
CA VAL A 35 -2.28 -7.33 -2.40
C VAL A 35 -0.78 -6.98 -2.42
N ASN A 36 -0.19 -6.68 -3.59
CA ASN A 36 1.21 -6.24 -3.68
C ASN A 36 1.40 -4.72 -3.89
N GLN A 37 0.35 -3.91 -3.67
CA GLN A 37 0.41 -2.46 -3.82
C GLN A 37 0.71 -1.79 -2.49
N HIS A 38 1.99 -1.59 -2.19
CA HIS A 38 2.48 -0.77 -1.07
C HIS A 38 3.14 0.51 -1.59
N SER A 39 3.42 1.52 -0.75
CA SER A 39 4.08 2.76 -1.18
C SER A 39 3.38 3.40 -2.39
N VAL A 40 2.09 3.69 -2.25
CA VAL A 40 1.25 4.23 -3.32
C VAL A 40 0.50 5.46 -2.87
N VAL A 41 0.22 6.35 -3.82
CA VAL A 41 -0.84 7.36 -3.75
C VAL A 41 -2.07 6.79 -4.47
N TYR A 42 -3.23 6.90 -3.84
CA TYR A 42 -4.50 6.39 -4.34
C TYR A 42 -5.59 7.45 -4.25
N CYS A 43 -6.66 7.24 -5.02
CA CYS A 43 -7.88 8.01 -4.99
C CYS A 43 -9.05 7.07 -4.67
N PHE A 44 -9.83 7.42 -3.66
CA PHE A 44 -11.14 6.85 -3.40
C PHE A 44 -12.20 7.68 -4.11
N LYS A 45 -13.15 7.02 -4.77
CA LYS A 45 -14.37 7.63 -5.30
C LYS A 45 -15.58 6.91 -4.72
N CYS A 46 -16.54 7.68 -4.22
CA CYS A 46 -17.82 7.12 -3.82
C CYS A 46 -18.64 6.76 -5.07
N ASP A 47 -19.26 5.59 -5.10
CA ASP A 47 -20.12 5.18 -6.23
C ASP A 47 -21.52 5.82 -6.15
N LEU A 48 -21.89 6.37 -5.00
CA LEU A 48 -23.24 6.90 -4.72
C LEU A 48 -23.32 8.43 -4.81
N CYS A 49 -22.18 9.13 -4.89
CA CYS A 49 -22.13 10.59 -5.01
C CYS A 49 -20.76 11.06 -5.51
N ASP A 50 -20.61 12.35 -5.78
CA ASP A 50 -19.35 12.95 -6.27
C ASP A 50 -18.25 13.09 -5.20
N SER A 51 -18.37 12.37 -4.09
CA SER A 51 -17.39 12.43 -2.99
C SER A 51 -16.13 11.65 -3.33
N ASN A 52 -14.98 12.24 -3.03
CA ASN A 52 -13.69 11.62 -3.32
C ASN A 52 -12.62 12.02 -2.30
N TYR A 53 -11.59 11.18 -2.19
CA TYR A 53 -10.49 11.33 -1.24
C TYR A 53 -9.17 10.94 -1.91
N VAL A 54 -8.10 11.66 -1.65
CA VAL A 54 -6.74 11.29 -2.04
C VAL A 54 -5.92 11.03 -0.78
N GLY A 55 -5.18 9.93 -0.78
CA GLY A 55 -4.27 9.58 0.30
C GLY A 55 -3.06 8.81 -0.20
N TYR A 56 -2.00 8.75 0.60
CA TYR A 56 -0.92 7.79 0.42
C TYR A 56 -0.89 6.71 1.51
N THR A 57 -0.20 5.61 1.20
CA THR A 57 0.18 4.59 2.18
C THR A 57 1.55 4.02 1.85
N THR A 58 2.40 3.82 2.86
CA THR A 58 3.61 3.00 2.77
C THR A 58 3.33 1.51 3.03
N ARG A 59 2.21 1.20 3.69
CA ARG A 59 1.70 -0.16 3.89
C ARG A 59 0.93 -0.66 2.65
N HIS A 60 0.54 -1.93 2.66
CA HIS A 60 -0.33 -2.49 1.61
C HIS A 60 -1.65 -1.72 1.53
N LEU A 61 -2.08 -1.40 0.31
CA LEU A 61 -3.31 -0.65 0.05
C LEU A 61 -4.54 -1.35 0.64
N PHE A 62 -4.61 -2.68 0.54
CA PHE A 62 -5.66 -3.48 1.17
C PHE A 62 -5.81 -3.20 2.68
N GLN A 63 -4.69 -3.17 3.43
CA GLN A 63 -4.72 -2.86 4.86
C GLN A 63 -5.20 -1.44 5.11
N ARG A 64 -4.78 -0.49 4.26
CA ARG A 64 -5.20 0.90 4.35
C ARG A 64 -6.70 1.07 4.08
N ILE A 65 -7.26 0.30 3.15
CA ILE A 65 -8.71 0.29 2.86
C ILE A 65 -9.50 -0.17 4.08
N ALA A 66 -9.06 -1.22 4.78
CA ALA A 66 -9.71 -1.66 6.02
C ALA A 66 -9.69 -0.55 7.10
N ASP A 67 -8.56 0.15 7.25
CA ASP A 67 -8.43 1.25 8.22
C ASP A 67 -9.38 2.42 7.91
N HIS A 68 -9.80 2.59 6.65
CA HIS A 68 -10.66 3.68 6.25
C HIS A 68 -12.07 3.63 6.84
N ARG A 69 -12.49 2.49 7.43
CA ARG A 69 -13.73 2.37 8.22
C ARG A 69 -13.84 3.44 9.31
N TYR A 70 -12.71 3.89 9.87
CA TYR A 70 -12.65 4.86 10.96
C TYR A 70 -12.13 6.24 10.52
N SER A 71 -12.02 6.49 9.21
CA SER A 71 -11.47 7.73 8.63
C SER A 71 -12.57 8.66 8.10
N ALA A 72 -12.17 9.74 7.40
CA ALA A 72 -13.10 10.62 6.67
C ALA A 72 -13.98 9.86 5.66
N ILE A 73 -13.43 8.86 4.96
CA ILE A 73 -14.18 8.00 4.03
C ILE A 73 -15.28 7.24 4.78
N GLY A 74 -14.92 6.57 5.87
CA GLY A 74 -15.88 5.78 6.64
C GLY A 74 -16.94 6.64 7.34
N ARG A 75 -16.57 7.82 7.83
CA ARG A 75 -17.56 8.80 8.33
C ARG A 75 -18.52 9.22 7.23
N HIS A 76 -18.01 9.61 6.06
CA HIS A 76 -18.85 9.96 4.92
C HIS A 76 -19.85 8.85 4.56
N LEU A 77 -19.41 7.59 4.47
CA LEU A 77 -20.29 6.47 4.15
C LEU A 77 -21.40 6.27 5.20
N ARG A 78 -21.09 6.45 6.48
CA ARG A 78 -22.12 6.38 7.54
C ARG A 78 -23.06 7.56 7.54
N ASP A 79 -22.53 8.77 7.44
CA ASP A 79 -23.29 10.00 7.66
C ASP A 79 -24.13 10.35 6.42
N ALA A 80 -23.60 10.13 5.21
CA ALA A 80 -24.28 10.45 3.97
C ALA A 80 -25.14 9.29 3.43
N HIS A 81 -24.73 8.03 3.66
CA HIS A 81 -25.37 6.85 3.05
C HIS A 81 -25.89 5.83 4.08
N GLY A 82 -25.69 6.05 5.38
CA GLY A 82 -26.21 5.20 6.45
C GLY A 82 -25.52 3.83 6.59
N ASN A 83 -24.52 3.50 5.76
CA ASN A 83 -23.94 2.16 5.72
C ASN A 83 -22.44 2.17 5.40
N ILE A 84 -21.63 1.72 6.37
CA ILE A 84 -20.17 1.62 6.24
C ILE A 84 -19.72 0.43 5.37
N ASP A 85 -20.55 -0.60 5.25
CA ASP A 85 -20.22 -1.82 4.49
C ASP A 85 -20.32 -1.60 2.97
N LEU A 86 -20.69 -0.39 2.55
CA LEU A 86 -20.55 0.10 1.17
C LEU A 86 -19.09 0.36 0.78
N LEU A 87 -18.14 0.30 1.73
CA LEU A 87 -16.72 0.47 1.45
C LEU A 87 -16.18 -0.76 0.71
N ASN A 88 -15.79 -0.57 -0.55
CA ASN A 88 -15.28 -1.63 -1.42
C ASN A 88 -13.89 -1.27 -1.99
N GLU A 89 -13.07 -2.27 -2.26
CA GLU A 89 -11.79 -2.09 -2.94
C GLU A 89 -11.92 -1.49 -4.35
N SER A 90 -13.01 -1.76 -5.07
CA SER A 90 -13.26 -1.22 -6.42
C SER A 90 -13.32 0.30 -6.47
N GLN A 91 -13.63 0.94 -5.34
CA GLN A 91 -13.71 2.39 -5.17
C GLN A 91 -12.31 3.04 -5.13
N PHE A 92 -11.26 2.23 -4.95
CA PHE A 92 -9.88 2.71 -4.81
C PHE A 92 -9.11 2.51 -6.11
N ARG A 93 -8.63 3.63 -6.67
CA ARG A 93 -7.75 3.66 -7.84
C ARG A 93 -6.34 4.07 -7.42
N MET A 94 -5.34 3.28 -7.79
CA MET A 94 -3.94 3.71 -7.68
C MET A 94 -3.67 4.88 -8.64
N LEU A 95 -3.13 5.98 -8.13
CA LEU A 95 -2.68 7.13 -8.92
C LEU A 95 -1.18 7.03 -9.23
N LYS A 96 -0.36 6.64 -8.24
CA LYS A 96 1.10 6.58 -8.39
C LYS A 96 1.72 5.55 -7.45
N LYS A 97 2.66 4.75 -7.97
CA LYS A 97 3.61 3.99 -7.17
C LYS A 97 4.83 4.86 -6.86
N CYS A 98 5.25 4.86 -5.59
CA CYS A 98 6.35 5.63 -5.05
C CYS A 98 7.57 4.73 -4.78
N GLY A 99 8.77 5.27 -4.94
CA GLY A 99 10.01 4.61 -4.51
C GLY A 99 10.26 4.83 -3.02
N THR A 100 9.96 6.03 -2.52
CA THR A 100 10.17 6.42 -1.12
C THR A 100 8.90 6.97 -0.47
N LYS A 101 8.92 7.12 0.87
CA LYS A 101 7.87 7.82 1.60
C LYS A 101 7.77 9.30 1.17
N TRP A 102 8.91 9.93 0.92
CA TRP A 102 8.98 11.33 0.47
C TRP A 102 8.32 11.52 -0.89
N ASP A 103 8.56 10.61 -1.84
CA ASP A 103 7.88 10.64 -3.14
C ASP A 103 6.36 10.61 -2.93
N CYS A 104 5.87 9.71 -2.07
CA CYS A 104 4.45 9.58 -1.78
C CYS A 104 3.84 10.83 -1.16
N LEU A 105 4.55 11.50 -0.25
CA LEU A 105 4.10 12.77 0.32
C LEU A 105 4.02 13.87 -0.76
N VAL A 106 5.04 13.99 -1.60
CA VAL A 106 5.06 14.98 -2.69
C VAL A 106 3.93 14.71 -3.70
N TYR A 107 3.79 13.46 -4.14
CA TYR A 107 2.73 13.10 -5.09
C TYR A 107 1.33 13.22 -4.48
N GLU A 108 1.13 12.86 -3.20
CA GLU A 108 -0.14 13.10 -2.51
C GLU A 108 -0.50 14.59 -2.54
N MET A 109 0.43 15.46 -2.15
CA MET A 109 0.22 16.92 -2.18
C MET A 109 -0.13 17.41 -3.59
N LEU A 110 0.59 16.97 -4.63
CA LEU A 110 0.33 17.34 -6.01
C LEU A 110 -1.05 16.88 -6.48
N TYR A 111 -1.44 15.63 -6.15
CA TYR A 111 -2.74 15.09 -6.53
C TYR A 111 -3.89 15.74 -5.76
N ILE A 112 -3.73 16.05 -4.47
CA ILE A 112 -4.72 16.83 -3.70
C ILE A 112 -4.92 18.21 -4.34
N ARG A 113 -3.84 18.92 -4.69
CA ARG A 113 -3.92 20.23 -5.35
C ARG A 113 -4.61 20.18 -6.72
N THR A 114 -4.37 19.11 -7.47
CA THR A 114 -4.89 18.94 -8.83
C THR A 114 -6.33 18.45 -8.84
N ILE A 115 -6.66 17.43 -8.04
CA ILE A 115 -7.98 16.78 -8.00
C ILE A 115 -8.96 17.55 -7.11
N ARG A 116 -8.45 18.27 -6.09
CA ARG A 116 -9.21 19.00 -5.08
C ARG A 116 -10.30 18.15 -4.41
N PRO A 117 -9.90 17.04 -3.75
CA PRO A 117 -10.86 16.11 -3.24
C PRO A 117 -11.67 16.64 -2.06
N ASN A 118 -12.98 16.42 -2.08
CA ASN A 118 -13.90 17.03 -1.10
C ASN A 118 -13.87 16.37 0.29
N LEU A 119 -13.43 15.11 0.41
CA LEU A 119 -13.29 14.43 1.70
C LEU A 119 -11.96 14.70 2.39
N ASN A 120 -10.99 15.34 1.72
CA ASN A 120 -9.75 15.76 2.35
C ASN A 120 -10.03 17.03 3.18
N THR A 121 -10.30 16.86 4.47
CA THR A 121 -10.58 17.98 5.39
C THR A 121 -9.37 18.85 5.72
N GLN A 122 -8.17 18.48 5.29
CA GLN A 122 -6.99 19.34 5.31
C GLN A 122 -6.67 19.78 3.88
N SER A 123 -7.09 20.99 3.50
CA SER A 123 -6.59 21.67 2.29
C SER A 123 -5.10 22.01 2.43
N ASP A 124 -4.62 22.13 3.66
CA ASP A 124 -3.24 22.45 4.00
C ASP A 124 -2.52 21.19 4.47
N SER A 125 -2.10 20.38 3.50
CA SER A 125 -0.97 19.47 3.70
C SER A 125 0.13 20.23 4.44
N ILE A 126 0.64 19.67 5.54
CA ILE A 126 1.78 20.19 6.33
C ILE A 126 2.70 20.97 5.40
N ARG A 127 2.75 22.30 5.57
CA ARG A 127 3.50 23.21 4.71
C ARG A 127 4.91 22.62 4.55
N ALA A 128 5.23 22.13 3.36
CA ALA A 128 6.55 21.58 3.10
C ALA A 128 7.54 22.72 3.36
N LYS A 129 8.25 22.65 4.51
CA LYS A 129 9.45 23.45 4.71
C LYS A 129 10.47 22.86 3.77
N LEU A 130 10.57 23.42 2.56
CA LEU A 130 11.74 23.24 1.72
C LEU A 130 12.90 23.80 2.54
N PHE A 131 13.70 22.94 3.14
CA PHE A 131 15.05 23.32 3.51
C PHE A 131 15.83 23.34 2.19
N VAL A 132 15.95 24.53 1.60
CA VAL A 132 16.94 24.83 0.55
C VAL A 132 18.26 25.09 1.23
#